data_AF-A0A806T374-F1
#
_entry.id   AF-A0A806T374-F1
#
_cell.length_a   1.000
_cell.length_b   1.000
_cell.length_c   1.000
_cell.angle_alpha   90.00
_cell.angle_beta   90.00
_cell.angle_gamma   90.00
#
_symmetry.space_group_name_H-M   'P 1'
#
loop_
_entity.id
_entity.type
_entity.pdbx_description
1 polymer ?
#
loop_
_entity_poly.entity_id
_entity_poly.type
_entity_poly.pdbx_seq_one_letter_code
_entity_poly.pdbx_strand_id
1 'polypeptide(L)'
;MKKHKKLIISLIVTMLVIISGGIYIGYQYGPNFDFYLVPPTPKRDAMLAFNKISSTGIYTENQTQKNRMTEIRNDISNKHTYKEIYPLLKQALAIKGGKHSSLITPSEVKKRSFTIQSTN
;
A
#
# COMPACT_ATOMS: atom_id res chain seq x y z
N MET A 1 -26.13 35.29 -28.01
CA MET A 1 -25.44 33.98 -28.07
C MET A 1 -23.99 33.97 -27.52
N LYS A 2 -23.10 34.92 -27.86
CA LYS A 2 -21.68 34.87 -27.42
C LYS A 2 -21.44 35.01 -25.90
N LYS A 3 -22.26 35.81 -25.19
CA LYS A 3 -22.14 36.02 -23.73
C LYS A 3 -22.49 34.76 -22.92
N HIS A 4 -23.57 34.05 -23.28
CA HIS A 4 -23.96 32.79 -22.63
C HIS A 4 -22.93 31.69 -22.86
N LYS A 5 -22.32 31.61 -24.05
CA LYS A 5 -21.21 30.67 -24.30
C LYS A 5 -20.03 30.92 -23.36
N LYS A 6 -19.65 32.18 -23.09
CA LYS A 6 -18.58 32.50 -22.13
C LYS A 6 -18.94 32.12 -20.70
N LEU A 7 -20.19 32.35 -20.27
CA LEU A 7 -20.66 31.95 -18.94
C LEU A 7 -20.69 30.42 -18.77
N ILE A 8 -21.16 29.68 -19.78
CA ILE A 8 -21.18 28.22 -19.77
C ILE A 8 -19.75 27.66 -19.71
N ILE A 9 -18.83 28.21 -20.51
CA ILE A 9 -17.42 27.81 -20.47
C ILE A 9 -16.81 28.08 -19.09
N SER A 10 -17.06 29.26 -18.51
CA SER A 10 -16.59 29.60 -17.17
C SER A 10 -17.09 28.61 -16.12
N LEU A 11 -18.38 28.25 -16.16
CA LEU A 11 -18.98 27.30 -15.23
C LEU A 11 -18.34 25.91 -15.37
N ILE A 12 -18.15 25.44 -16.61
CA ILE A 12 -17.53 24.13 -16.88
C ILE A 12 -16.09 24.09 -16.36
N VAL A 13 -15.32 25.15 -16.59
CA VAL A 13 -13.93 25.23 -16.10
C VAL A 13 -13.89 25.19 -14.58
N THR A 14 -14.74 25.98 -13.89
CA THR A 14 -14.82 25.95 -12.42
C THR A 14 -15.20 24.56 -11.91
N MET A 15 -16.17 23.90 -12.55
CA MET A 15 -16.60 22.55 -12.15
C MET A 15 -15.47 21.52 -12.33
N LEU A 16 -14.72 21.59 -13.42
CA LEU A 16 -13.56 20.72 -13.66
C LEU A 16 -12.45 20.92 -12.61
N VAL A 17 -12.21 22.16 -12.17
CA VAL A 17 -11.23 22.46 -11.12
C VAL A 17 -11.68 21.85 -9.78
N ILE A 18 -12.96 21.96 -9.43
CA ILE A 18 -13.49 21.38 -8.18
C ILE A 18 -13.40 19.85 -8.22
N ILE A 19 -13.79 19.22 -9.33
CA ILE A 19 -13.75 17.76 -9.49
C ILE A 19 -12.31 17.25 -9.42
N SER A 20 -11.39 17.88 -10.15
CA SER A 20 -9.97 17.47 -10.16
C SER A 20 -9.31 17.66 -8.79
N GLY A 21 -9.62 18.75 -8.08
CA GLY A 21 -9.18 18.97 -6.70
C GLY A 21 -9.72 17.90 -5.74
N GLY A 22 -11.01 17.57 -5.84
CA GLY A 22 -11.64 16.52 -5.03
C GLY A 22 -11.03 15.15 -5.26
N ILE A 23 -10.77 14.78 -6.53
CA ILE A 23 -10.09 13.53 -6.87
C ILE A 23 -8.67 13.50 -6.31
N TYR A 24 -7.92 14.59 -6.41
CA TYR A 24 -6.55 14.68 -5.88
C TYR A 24 -6.51 14.47 -4.37
N ILE A 25 -7.40 15.15 -3.63
CA ILE A 25 -7.52 15.00 -2.18
C ILE A 25 -7.94 13.57 -1.82
N GLY A 26 -8.94 13.02 -2.51
CA GLY A 26 -9.40 11.65 -2.31
C GLY A 26 -8.30 10.61 -2.59
N TYR A 27 -7.47 10.85 -3.60
CA TYR A 27 -6.37 9.94 -3.93
C TYR A 27 -5.26 9.95 -2.88
N GLN A 28 -4.91 11.13 -2.35
CA GLN A 28 -3.85 11.24 -1.34
C GLN A 28 -4.28 10.86 0.08
N TYR A 29 -5.48 11.27 0.49
CA TYR A 29 -5.93 11.14 1.87
C TYR A 29 -6.99 10.06 2.06
N GLY A 30 -7.69 9.64 1.00
CA GLY A 30 -8.67 8.57 1.06
C GLY A 30 -8.15 7.27 1.68
N PRO A 31 -6.93 6.80 1.32
CA PRO A 31 -6.36 5.59 1.91
C PRO A 31 -6.25 5.59 3.45
N ASN A 32 -6.18 6.77 4.08
CA ASN A 32 -6.12 6.88 5.55
C ASN A 32 -7.48 6.60 6.23
N PHE A 33 -8.57 6.61 5.46
CA PHE A 33 -9.94 6.38 5.93
C PHE A 33 -10.54 5.10 5.32
N ASP A 34 -9.71 4.14 4.89
CA ASP A 34 -10.12 2.95 4.16
C ASP A 34 -10.88 3.22 2.83
N PHE A 35 -10.79 4.44 2.31
CA PHE A 35 -11.43 4.85 1.07
C PHE A 35 -10.42 4.88 -0.08
N TYR A 36 -10.52 3.90 -0.99
CA TYR A 36 -9.66 3.83 -2.16
C TYR A 36 -10.47 4.10 -3.43
N LEU A 37 -10.11 5.16 -4.16
CA LEU A 37 -10.63 5.39 -5.53
C LEU A 37 -10.26 4.25 -6.47
N VAL A 38 -9.02 3.75 -6.34
CA VAL A 38 -8.53 2.55 -7.02
C VAL A 38 -7.69 1.79 -6.00
N PRO A 39 -8.05 0.54 -5.65
CA PRO A 39 -7.27 -0.25 -4.71
C PRO A 39 -5.88 -0.53 -5.28
N PRO A 40 -4.83 -0.56 -4.44
CA PRO A 40 -3.49 -0.89 -4.90
C PRO A 40 -3.45 -2.35 -5.38
N THR A 41 -2.62 -2.61 -6.40
CA THR A 41 -2.36 -3.99 -6.82
C THR A 41 -1.55 -4.73 -5.73
N PRO A 42 -1.71 -6.06 -5.58
CA PRO A 42 -0.94 -6.83 -4.60
C PRO A 42 0.58 -6.61 -4.72
N LYS A 43 1.07 -6.52 -5.96
CA LYS A 43 2.46 -6.20 -6.27
C LYS A 43 2.87 -4.81 -5.76
N ARG A 44 2.05 -3.78 -6.01
CA ARG A 44 2.38 -2.40 -5.60
C ARG A 44 2.39 -2.27 -4.08
N ASP A 45 1.39 -2.85 -3.44
CA ASP A 45 1.28 -2.89 -1.97
C ASP A 45 2.47 -3.62 -1.34
N ALA A 46 2.81 -4.80 -1.87
CA ALA A 46 3.99 -5.55 -1.44
C ALA A 46 5.29 -4.79 -1.61
N MET A 47 5.46 -4.05 -2.70
CA MET A 47 6.65 -3.24 -2.94
C MET A 47 6.76 -2.08 -1.95
N LEU A 48 5.64 -1.45 -1.58
CA LEU A 48 5.61 -0.43 -0.54
C LEU A 48 6.01 -1.01 0.82
N ALA A 49 5.43 -2.16 1.19
CA ALA A 49 5.79 -2.87 2.41
C ALA A 49 7.27 -3.25 2.43
N PHE A 50 7.78 -3.83 1.34
CA PHE A 50 9.19 -4.18 1.19
C PHE A 50 10.12 -2.97 1.33
N ASN A 51 9.80 -1.86 0.65
CA ASN A 51 10.61 -0.64 0.74
C ASN A 51 10.63 -0.09 2.18
N LYS A 52 9.49 -0.15 2.89
CA LYS A 52 9.41 0.24 4.30
C LYS A 52 10.29 -0.66 5.17
N ILE A 53 10.22 -1.99 4.99
CA ILE A 53 11.09 -2.94 5.71
C ILE A 53 12.57 -2.63 5.47
N SER A 54 12.93 -2.36 4.22
CA SER A 54 14.32 -2.07 3.83
C SER A 54 14.82 -0.75 4.42
N SER A 55 13.99 0.30 4.43
CA SER A 55 14.39 1.64 4.90
C SER A 55 14.31 1.82 6.41
N THR A 56 13.37 1.17 7.10
CA THR A 56 13.18 1.32 8.55
C THR A 56 13.80 0.19 9.37
N GLY A 57 14.33 -0.84 8.72
CA GLY A 57 14.98 -1.97 9.38
C GLY A 57 16.24 -1.56 10.11
N ILE A 58 16.38 -2.00 11.37
CA ILE A 58 17.52 -1.65 12.24
C ILE A 58 18.68 -2.63 12.15
N TYR A 59 18.46 -3.81 11.55
CA TYR A 59 19.50 -4.84 11.43
C TYR A 59 20.37 -4.60 10.20
N THR A 60 21.68 -4.61 10.43
CA THR A 60 22.68 -4.56 9.38
C THR A 60 22.72 -5.87 8.61
N GLU A 61 22.82 -5.76 7.29
CA GLU A 61 22.86 -6.88 6.38
C GLU A 61 24.30 -7.16 5.93
N ASN A 62 24.70 -8.42 5.97
CA ASN A 62 25.92 -8.89 5.30
C ASN A 62 25.72 -8.98 3.78
N GLN A 63 26.79 -9.25 3.03
CA GLN A 63 26.71 -9.30 1.56
C GLN A 63 25.71 -10.33 1.04
N THR A 64 25.63 -11.51 1.68
CA THR A 64 24.67 -12.55 1.33
C THR A 64 23.23 -12.10 1.55
N GLN A 65 22.96 -11.39 2.63
CA GLN A 65 21.65 -10.83 2.95
C GLN A 65 21.26 -9.70 1.99
N LYS A 66 22.21 -8.87 1.55
CA LYS A 66 21.97 -7.85 0.50
C LYS A 66 21.55 -8.49 -0.81
N ASN A 67 22.26 -9.54 -1.24
CA ASN A 67 21.92 -10.28 -2.45
C ASN A 67 20.52 -10.90 -2.32
N ARG A 68 20.22 -11.51 -1.16
CA ARG A 68 18.91 -12.09 -0.89
C ARG A 68 17.78 -11.04 -0.88
N MET A 69 18.03 -9.86 -0.33
CA MET A 69 17.08 -8.75 -0.33
C MET A 69 16.77 -8.29 -1.77
N THR A 70 17.78 -8.31 -2.64
CA THR A 70 17.63 -8.00 -4.07
C THR A 70 16.82 -9.07 -4.81
N GLU A 71 17.08 -10.36 -4.55
CA GLU A 71 16.28 -11.47 -5.07
C GLU A 71 14.82 -11.35 -4.66
N ILE A 72 14.55 -11.13 -3.37
CA ILE A 72 13.19 -10.96 -2.84
C ILE A 72 12.45 -9.82 -3.54
N ARG A 73 13.13 -8.68 -3.78
CA ARG A 73 12.54 -7.54 -4.52
C ARG A 73 12.13 -7.94 -5.94
N ASN A 74 12.97 -8.71 -6.63
CA ASN A 74 12.70 -9.19 -7.98
C ASN A 74 11.55 -10.20 -7.98
N ASP A 75 11.55 -11.14 -7.04
CA ASP A 75 10.49 -12.14 -6.89
C ASP A 75 9.13 -11.47 -6.64
N ILE A 76 9.05 -10.52 -5.71
CA ILE A 76 7.83 -9.74 -5.44
C ILE A 76 7.35 -9.04 -6.72
N SER A 77 8.26 -8.55 -7.55
CA SER A 77 7.92 -7.87 -8.81
C SER A 77 7.28 -8.80 -9.84
N ASN A 78 7.51 -10.11 -9.74
CA ASN A 78 6.98 -11.15 -10.63
C ASN A 78 5.74 -11.87 -10.06
N LYS A 79 5.35 -11.59 -8.80
CA LYS A 79 4.18 -12.20 -8.16
C LYS A 79 2.94 -11.33 -8.26
N HIS A 80 1.79 -11.99 -8.39
CA HIS A 80 0.50 -11.33 -8.55
C HIS A 80 -0.47 -11.58 -7.40
N THR A 81 -0.17 -12.53 -6.51
CA THR A 81 -1.07 -12.91 -5.42
C THR A 81 -0.44 -12.67 -4.05
N TYR A 82 -1.26 -12.23 -3.09
CA TYR A 82 -0.81 -12.01 -1.71
C TYR A 82 -0.27 -13.28 -1.04
N LYS A 83 -0.86 -14.45 -1.35
CA LYS A 83 -0.43 -15.74 -0.81
C LYS A 83 1.02 -16.08 -1.17
N GLU A 84 1.45 -15.73 -2.38
CA GLU A 84 2.84 -15.92 -2.83
C GLU A 84 3.78 -14.85 -2.31
N ILE A 85 3.27 -13.64 -2.07
CA ILE A 85 4.04 -12.49 -1.61
C ILE A 85 4.35 -12.55 -0.11
N TYR A 86 3.40 -12.97 0.73
CA TYR A 86 3.58 -12.95 2.18
C TYR A 86 4.82 -13.71 2.68
N PRO A 87 5.16 -14.92 2.17
CA PRO A 87 6.39 -15.60 2.53
C PRO A 87 7.66 -14.79 2.19
N LEU A 88 7.65 -14.04 1.08
CA LEU A 88 8.78 -13.21 0.65
C LEU A 88 8.96 -12.01 1.59
N LEU A 89 7.86 -11.34 1.96
CA LEU A 89 7.88 -10.24 2.94
C LEU A 89 8.32 -10.72 4.33
N LYS A 90 7.90 -11.91 4.76
CA LYS A 90 8.34 -12.51 6.02
C LYS A 90 9.86 -12.76 6.04
N GLN A 91 10.44 -13.20 4.93
CA GLN A 91 11.89 -13.33 4.80
C GLN A 91 12.60 -11.97 4.90
N ALA A 92 12.09 -10.94 4.22
CA ALA A 92 12.64 -9.58 4.32
C ALA A 92 12.59 -9.05 5.77
N LEU A 93 11.47 -9.27 6.47
CA LEU A 93 11.32 -8.93 7.89
C LEU A 93 12.31 -9.67 8.78
N ALA A 94 12.58 -10.96 8.53
CA ALA A 94 13.56 -11.72 9.29
C ALA A 94 14.97 -11.13 9.15
N ILE A 95 15.32 -10.62 7.96
CA ILE A 95 16.64 -10.01 7.68
C ILE A 95 16.75 -8.63 8.32
N LYS A 96 15.78 -7.74 8.11
CA LYS A 96 15.88 -6.30 8.46
C LYS A 96 15.15 -5.90 9.74
N GLY A 97 14.18 -6.69 10.18
CA GLY A 97 13.27 -6.36 11.29
C GLY A 97 13.44 -7.22 12.55
N GLY A 98 13.99 -8.43 12.43
CA GLY A 98 14.25 -9.32 13.57
C GLY A 98 13.01 -9.75 14.37
N LYS A 99 13.19 -10.08 15.66
CA LYS A 99 12.17 -10.76 16.50
C LYS A 99 10.88 -9.97 16.73
N HIS A 100 10.96 -8.65 16.77
CA HIS A 100 9.80 -7.78 17.04
C HIS A 100 9.07 -7.34 15.78
N SER A 101 9.54 -7.75 14.61
CA SER A 101 8.91 -7.41 13.35
C SER A 101 8.08 -8.57 12.83
N SER A 102 6.81 -8.33 12.53
CA SER A 102 5.90 -9.34 12.02
C SER A 102 4.97 -8.75 10.97
N LEU A 103 4.53 -9.62 10.06
CA LEU A 103 3.49 -9.31 9.09
C LEU A 103 2.18 -9.88 9.63
N ILE A 104 1.16 -9.04 9.78
CA ILE A 104 -0.19 -9.46 10.14
C ILE A 104 -1.04 -9.43 8.87
N THR A 105 -1.62 -10.56 8.51
CA THR A 105 -2.47 -10.72 7.33
C THR A 105 -3.94 -10.44 7.66
N PRO A 106 -4.78 -10.07 6.67
CA PRO A 106 -6.20 -9.83 6.91
C PRO A 106 -6.94 -11.02 7.54
N SER A 107 -6.56 -12.25 7.19
CA SER A 107 -7.12 -13.47 7.80
C SER A 107 -6.77 -13.61 9.29
N GLU A 108 -5.55 -13.23 9.68
CA GLU A 108 -5.11 -13.21 11.08
C GLU A 108 -5.81 -12.10 11.88
N VAL A 109 -6.02 -10.92 11.29
CA VAL A 109 -6.81 -9.84 11.90
C VAL A 109 -8.23 -10.31 12.16
N LYS A 110 -8.89 -10.89 11.14
CA LYS A 110 -10.25 -11.44 11.26
C LYS A 110 -10.32 -12.49 12.36
N LYS A 111 -9.38 -13.44 12.40
CA LYS A 111 -9.35 -14.48 13.45
C LYS A 111 -9.24 -13.88 14.86
N ARG A 112 -8.39 -12.86 15.05
CA ARG A 112 -8.21 -12.20 16.35
C ARG A 112 -9.46 -11.44 16.80
N SER A 113 -10.16 -10.75 15.90
CA SER A 113 -11.39 -10.04 16.25
C SER A 113 -12.51 -11.00 16.64
N PHE A 114 -12.64 -12.16 15.99
CA PHE A 114 -13.59 -13.21 16.40
C PHE A 114 -13.27 -13.81 17.77
N THR A 115 -11.99 -14.03 18.10
CA THR A 115 -11.60 -14.56 19.41
C THR A 115 -11.92 -13.58 20.54
N ILE A 116 -11.70 -12.28 20.35
CA ILE A 116 -11.96 -11.26 21.38
C ILE A 116 -13.47 -11.06 21.63
N GLN A 117 -14.33 -11.25 20.62
CA GLN A 117 -15.78 -11.20 20.78
C GLN A 117 -16.36 -12.44 21.47
N SER A 118 -15.69 -13.58 21.43
CA SER A 118 -16.15 -14.83 22.07
C SER A 118 -15.75 -14.97 23.54
N THR A 119 -14.91 -14.07 24.05
CA THR A 119 -14.41 -14.05 25.44
C THR A 119 -15.01 -12.91 26.28
N ASN A 120 -16.02 -12.19 25.77
CA ASN A 120 -16.84 -11.25 26.54
C ASN A 120 -18.24 -11.81 26.75
#